data_AF-A0A0T5Z7I5-F1
#
_entry.id   AF-A0A0T5Z7I5-F1
#
_cell.length_a   1.000
_cell.length_b   1.000
_cell.length_c   1.000
_cell.angle_alpha   90.00
_cell.angle_beta   90.00
_cell.angle_gamma   90.00
#
_symmetry.space_group_name_H-M   'P 1'
#
loop_
_entity.id
_entity.type
_entity.pdbx_description
1 polymer ?
#
loop_
_entity_poly.entity_id
_entity_poly.type
_entity_poly.pdbx_seq_one_letter_code
_entity_poly.pdbx_strand_id
1 'polypeptide(L)' 'EGDLQKMWILRKILHPMDELAAMEFLFDKLKVSKTNQEFFDAMRR' A
#
# COMPACT_ATOMS: atom_id res chain seq x y z
N GLU A 1 9.99 12.89 7.35
CA GLU A 1 9.92 13.14 5.89
C GLU A 1 9.62 11.90 5.03
N GLY A 2 9.76 10.65 5.52
CA GLY A 2 9.53 9.46 4.68
C GLY A 2 8.08 9.01 4.50
N ASP A 3 7.18 9.28 5.45
CA ASP A 3 5.84 8.65 5.44
C ASP A 3 4.87 9.29 4.45
N LEU A 4 4.97 10.60 4.22
CA LEU A 4 4.17 11.29 3.20
C LEU A 4 4.52 10.79 1.79
N GLN A 5 5.81 10.55 1.54
CA GLN A 5 6.28 10.01 0.26
C GLN A 5 5.77 8.58 0.02
N LYS A 6 5.77 7.73 1.07
CA LYS A 6 5.21 6.38 1.02
C LYS A 6 3.71 6.39 0.70
N MET A 7 2.95 7.29 1.33
CA MET A 7 1.51 7.46 1.04
C MET A 7 1.26 7.94 -0.39
N TRP A 8 2.10 8.84 -0.90
CA TRP A 8 1.98 9.34 -2.27
C TRP A 8 2.23 8.22 -3.31
N ILE A 9 3.23 7.37 -3.09
CA ILE A 9 3.51 6.20 -3.92
C ILE A 9 2.34 5.22 -3.88
N LEU A 10 1.83 4.89 -2.69
CA LEU A 10 0.66 4.02 -2.55
C LEU A 10 -0.54 4.55 -3.34
N ARG A 11 -0.82 5.86 -3.24
CA ARG A 11 -1.91 6.49 -3.98
C ARG A 11 -1.72 6.37 -5.50
N LYS A 12 -0.49 6.49 -6.00
CA LYS A 12 -0.19 6.35 -7.44
C LYS A 12 -0.41 4.92 -7.93
N ILE A 13 -0.15 3.91 -7.10
CA ILE A 13 -0.39 2.50 -7.43
C ILE A 13 -1.89 2.19 -7.45
N LEU A 14 -2.65 2.75 -6.51
CA LEU A 14 -4.09 2.49 -6.40
C LEU A 14 -4.93 3.27 -7.43
N HIS A 15 -4.49 4.46 -7.85
CA HIS A 15 -5.25 5.32 -8.77
C HIS A 15 -5.65 4.67 -10.12
N PRO A 16 -4.83 3.83 -10.79
CA PRO A 16 -5.24 3.15 -12.02
C PRO A 16 -6.10 1.90 -11.79
N MET A 17 -6.27 1.46 -10.54
CA MET A 17 -7.07 0.27 -10.20
C MET A 17 -8.55 0.64 -10.04
N ASP A 18 -9.44 -0.32 -10.27
CA ASP A 18 -10.84 -0.19 -9.88
C ASP A 18 -10.97 -0.19 -8.34
N GLU A 19 -12.02 0.42 -7.80
CA GLU A 19 -12.24 0.56 -6.36
C GLU A 19 -12.23 -0.78 -5.59
N LEU A 20 -12.81 -1.83 -6.18
CA LEU A 20 -12.85 -3.17 -5.60
C LEU A 20 -11.46 -3.80 -5.59
N ALA A 21 -10.78 -3.78 -6.74
CA ALA A 21 -9.41 -4.28 -6.87
C ALA A 21 -8.42 -3.55 -5.93
N ALA A 22 -8.59 -2.23 -5.77
CA ALA A 22 -7.77 -1.42 -4.86
C ALA A 22 -7.99 -1.84 -3.39
N MET A 23 -9.24 -2.09 -2.99
CA MET A 23 -9.55 -2.53 -1.63
C MET A 23 -9.08 -3.95 -1.34
N GLU A 24 -9.24 -4.87 -2.29
CA GLU A 24 -8.71 -6.24 -2.16
C GLU A 24 -7.19 -6.24 -2.05
N PHE A 25 -6.51 -5.48 -2.91
CA PHE A 25 -5.05 -5.33 -2.86
C PHE A 25 -4.57 -4.80 -1.50
N LEU A 26 -5.22 -3.76 -0.99
CA LEU A 26 -4.91 -3.19 0.33
C LEU A 26 -5.13 -4.24 1.43
N PHE A 27 -6.27 -4.93 1.40
CA PHE A 27 -6.63 -5.90 2.42
C PHE A 27 -5.65 -7.08 2.45
N ASP A 28 -5.30 -7.64 1.28
CA ASP A 28 -4.37 -8.74 1.17
C ASP A 28 -2.99 -8.38 1.70
N LYS A 29 -2.49 -7.19 1.35
CA LYS A 29 -1.17 -6.73 1.82
C LYS A 29 -1.15 -6.42 3.32
N LEU A 30 -2.19 -5.80 3.84
CA LEU A 30 -2.32 -5.51 5.27
C LEU A 30 -2.46 -6.80 6.10
N LYS A 31 -3.04 -7.86 5.54
CA LYS A 31 -3.18 -9.15 6.23
C LYS A 31 -1.83 -9.86 6.44
N VAL A 32 -0.84 -9.62 5.56
CA VAL A 32 0.49 -10.25 5.66
C VAL A 32 1.44 -9.46 6.57
N SER A 33 1.21 -8.17 6.75
CA SER A 33 2.03 -7.28 7.59
C SER A 33 1.38 -7.05 8.95
N LYS A 34 2.12 -7.16 10.06
CA LYS A 34 1.60 -6.77 11.38
C LYS A 34 1.69 -5.27 11.62
N THR A 35 2.59 -4.58 10.93
CA THR A 35 2.80 -3.14 11.09
C THR A 35 2.78 -2.41 9.75
N ASN A 36 2.38 -1.13 9.76
CA ASN A 36 2.43 -0.28 8.56
C ASN A 36 3.85 -0.15 8.01
N GLN A 37 4.88 -0.24 8.86
CA GLN A 37 6.27 -0.20 8.44
C GLN A 37 6.65 -1.42 7.60
N GLU A 38 6.27 -2.62 8.04
CA GLU A 38 6.44 -3.86 7.27
C GLU A 38 5.68 -3.82 5.92
N PHE A 39 4.47 -3.26 5.90
CA PHE A 39 3.69 -3.06 4.67
C PHE A 39 4.46 -2.18 3.66
N PHE A 40 4.95 -1.02 4.11
CA PHE A 40 5.67 -0.10 3.23
C PHE A 40 7.03 -0.63 2.80
N ASP A 41 7.71 -1.43 3.64
CA ASP A 41 8.96 -2.09 3.28
C ASP A 41 8.74 -3.22 2.26
N ALA A 42 7.60 -3.92 2.34
CA ALA A 42 7.22 -4.94 1.35
C ALA A 42 6.88 -4.36 -0.04
N MET A 43 6.40 -3.12 -0.11
CA MET A 43 6.17 -2.42 -1.40
C MET A 43 7.44 -1.90 -2.06
N ARG A 44 8.57 -1.82 -1.33
CA ARG A 44 9.86 -1.37 -1.84
C ARG A 44 10.70 -2.50 -2.44
N ARG A 45 10.26 -3.76 -2.29
CA ARG A 45 10.90 -4.95 -2.89
C ARG A 45 10.39 -5.21 -4.29
#